data_AF-A0AAD6Y510-F1
#
_entry.id   AF-A0AAD6Y510-F1
#
_cell.length_a   1.000
_cell.length_b   1.000
_cell.length_c   1.000
_cell.angle_alpha   90.00
_cell.angle_beta   90.00
_cell.angle_gamma   90.00
#
_symmetry.space_group_name_H-M   'P 1'
#
loop_
_entity.id
_entity.type
_entity.pdbx_description
1 polymer ?
#
loop_
_entity_poly.entity_id
_entity_poly.type
_entity_poly.pdbx_seq_one_letter_code
_entity_poly.pdbx_strand_id
1 'polypeptide(L)'
;SLQEATRNSTSAWQSDLTALFNLAKDRFPDVVWELTGQDAGVEEVWGHKAIVYARAPPSFQTRYFSFRPQENTSSPLAASALSLDIPRGSRSSSPSPFRTASPAPSTMGGITRLTTSINPALFSNELEYLYTGQGFGEAFEFLFDEQAGEASMTGHEAEELRIDKLRKDLVFMWCSRLYSDVRIALTSNAPPAPADDDDAHDRQMPVFSSHRFILASRCSYFHTALLSWPAPSKPLSSSFSGAEPLTISLPSPPFTPASLHFTLGFIYTGTLVFSHRTYDLTTALALLLSANYLSLPTLHSEVQARIVSEMAHGLFHAALPFAAYETLTGGAWRAGGCTCRKCATRIPRILEFALRPDMQDPILERGARRALVGLFGVGWCTSEFAALPPKLHAASLKGLAKRTTPANALAILWAAEAARARLAPLVDAWAEVVRLLIDAGRAQVDKVMGDVTAEVFGEAEWGAIVRADGVRFEDGERVEWAMRSIVRGASESNAGKVYQV
;
A
#
# COMPACT_ATOMS: atom_id res chain seq x y z
N SER A 1 -0.11 -9.49 11.04
CA SER A 1 -0.27 -10.16 9.72
C SER A 1 -0.94 -9.21 8.71
N LEU A 2 -1.15 -9.57 7.44
CA LEU A 2 -1.87 -8.70 6.49
C LEU A 2 -3.32 -8.45 6.92
N GLN A 3 -4.05 -9.51 7.32
CA GLN A 3 -5.42 -9.39 7.82
C GLN A 3 -5.51 -8.45 9.03
N GLU A 4 -4.58 -8.58 9.97
CA GLU A 4 -4.50 -7.71 11.14
C GLU A 4 -4.20 -6.25 10.77
N ALA A 5 -3.28 -6.02 9.82
CA ALA A 5 -2.97 -4.67 9.34
C ALA A 5 -4.20 -4.02 8.69
N THR A 6 -4.93 -4.76 7.84
CA THR A 6 -6.17 -4.29 7.20
C THR A 6 -7.29 -4.04 8.22
N ARG A 7 -7.39 -4.88 9.25
CA ARG A 7 -8.37 -4.68 10.33
C ARG A 7 -8.05 -3.42 11.12
N ASN A 8 -6.78 -3.21 11.47
CA ASN A 8 -6.35 -2.03 12.22
C ASN A 8 -6.50 -0.74 11.39
N SER A 9 -6.20 -0.77 10.08
CA SER A 9 -6.42 0.37 9.19
C SER A 9 -7.90 0.71 9.03
N THR A 10 -8.77 -0.31 8.93
CA THR A 10 -10.23 -0.15 8.89
C THR A 10 -10.78 0.45 10.19
N SER A 11 -10.38 -0.08 11.34
CA SER A 11 -10.83 0.42 12.65
C SER A 11 -10.40 1.87 12.89
N ALA A 12 -9.15 2.21 12.58
CA ALA A 12 -8.67 3.59 12.66
C ALA A 12 -9.44 4.53 11.71
N TRP A 13 -9.79 4.05 10.52
CA TRP A 13 -10.58 4.82 9.56
C TRP A 13 -12.01 5.10 10.05
N GLN A 14 -12.70 4.10 10.60
CA GLN A 14 -14.04 4.30 11.19
C GLN A 14 -14.00 5.27 12.38
N SER A 15 -12.99 5.14 13.25
CA SER A 15 -12.77 6.06 14.37
C SER A 15 -12.59 7.50 13.90
N ASP A 16 -11.78 7.72 12.85
CA ASP A 16 -11.53 9.06 12.33
C ASP A 16 -12.75 9.66 11.62
N LEU A 17 -13.58 8.85 10.96
CA LEU A 17 -14.86 9.31 10.39
C LEU A 17 -15.87 9.68 11.48
N THR A 18 -15.90 8.93 12.57
CA THR A 18 -16.72 9.24 13.74
C THR A 18 -16.25 10.54 14.39
N ALA A 19 -14.93 10.71 14.54
CA ALA A 19 -14.34 11.96 15.04
C ALA A 19 -14.62 13.15 14.10
N LEU A 20 -14.56 12.95 12.79
CA LEU A 20 -14.92 13.97 11.79
C LEU A 20 -16.37 14.43 11.95
N PHE A 21 -17.32 13.52 12.19
CA PHE A 21 -18.71 13.88 12.45
C PHE A 21 -18.84 14.69 13.75
N ASN A 22 -18.29 14.18 14.86
CA ASN A 22 -18.38 14.83 16.16
C ASN A 22 -17.69 16.20 16.21
N LEU A 23 -16.66 16.40 15.40
CA LEU A 23 -15.87 17.64 15.33
C LEU A 23 -16.13 18.40 14.02
N ALA A 24 -17.25 18.17 13.33
CA ALA A 24 -17.52 18.74 12.02
C ALA A 24 -17.38 20.27 12.00
N LYS A 25 -17.81 20.94 13.08
CA LYS A 25 -17.67 22.40 13.27
C LYS A 25 -16.22 22.89 13.14
N ASP A 26 -15.26 22.11 13.64
CA ASP A 26 -13.84 22.45 13.68
C ASP A 26 -13.04 21.81 12.54
N ARG A 27 -13.73 21.24 11.55
CA ARG A 27 -13.12 20.45 10.46
C ARG A 27 -13.50 20.96 9.07
N PHE A 28 -13.54 22.28 8.90
CA PHE A 28 -13.85 22.95 7.62
C PHE A 28 -15.28 22.65 7.12
N PRO A 29 -16.32 22.92 7.93
CA PRO A 29 -17.70 22.72 7.51
C PRO A 29 -18.07 23.71 6.40
N ASP A 30 -18.95 23.28 5.48
CA ASP A 30 -19.48 24.11 4.40
C ASP A 30 -21.01 24.26 4.47
N VAL A 31 -21.65 23.63 5.45
CA VAL A 31 -23.09 23.73 5.74
C VAL A 31 -23.36 23.65 7.25
N VAL A 32 -24.34 24.42 7.71
CA VAL A 32 -24.90 24.36 9.05
C VAL A 32 -26.43 24.36 8.96
N TRP A 33 -27.07 23.47 9.72
CA TRP A 33 -28.50 23.42 9.87
C TRP A 33 -28.89 24.02 11.23
N GLU A 34 -29.71 25.07 11.19
CA GLU A 34 -30.31 25.71 12.35
C GLU A 34 -31.68 25.07 12.60
N LEU A 35 -31.77 24.29 13.67
CA LEU A 35 -32.94 23.48 13.99
C LEU A 35 -33.80 24.20 15.01
N THR A 36 -35.02 24.56 14.62
CA THR A 36 -35.98 25.21 15.52
C THR A 36 -36.88 24.15 16.16
N GLY A 37 -36.58 23.79 17.41
CA GLY A 37 -37.43 22.95 18.25
C GLY A 37 -38.67 23.71 18.74
N GLN A 38 -39.73 22.97 19.13
CA GLN A 38 -40.96 23.58 19.62
C GLN A 38 -40.82 24.25 21.00
N ASP A 39 -39.83 23.87 21.83
CA ASP A 39 -39.67 24.37 23.21
C ASP A 39 -38.21 24.64 23.66
N ALA A 40 -37.22 24.48 22.78
CA ALA A 40 -35.80 24.70 23.08
C ALA A 40 -35.15 25.55 21.98
N GLY A 41 -34.16 26.38 22.35
CA GLY A 41 -33.50 27.33 21.45
C GLY A 41 -32.93 26.72 20.17
N VAL A 42 -32.45 27.58 19.26
CA VAL A 42 -31.89 27.15 17.97
C VAL A 42 -30.66 26.28 18.18
N GLU A 43 -30.74 25.02 17.76
CA GLU A 43 -29.62 24.07 17.83
C GLU A 43 -28.93 24.00 16.46
N GLU A 44 -27.60 24.07 16.44
CA GLU A 44 -26.80 24.07 15.20
C GLU A 44 -26.17 22.69 14.97
N VAL A 45 -26.49 22.07 13.84
CA VAL A 45 -25.82 20.85 13.36
C VAL A 45 -24.91 21.22 12.20
N TRP A 46 -23.62 20.89 12.32
CA TRP A 46 -22.59 21.23 11.33
C TRP A 46 -22.27 20.04 10.44
N GLY A 47 -21.95 20.27 9.17
CA GLY A 47 -21.57 19.18 8.28
C GLY A 47 -20.93 19.59 6.97
N HIS A 48 -20.88 18.62 6.06
CA HIS A 48 -20.18 18.69 4.78
C HIS A 48 -21.12 18.28 3.65
N LYS A 49 -21.39 19.18 2.70
CA LYS A 49 -22.26 18.92 1.55
C LYS A 49 -21.78 17.73 0.73
N ALA A 50 -20.46 17.60 0.56
CA ALA A 50 -19.85 16.49 -0.18
C ALA A 50 -20.34 15.12 0.34
N ILE A 51 -20.42 14.94 1.66
CA ILE A 51 -20.91 13.71 2.29
C ILE A 51 -22.39 13.50 1.98
N VAL A 52 -23.22 14.53 2.15
CA VAL A 52 -24.66 14.39 1.92
C VAL A 52 -24.98 14.09 0.45
N TYR A 53 -24.34 14.78 -0.49
CA TYR A 53 -24.58 14.54 -1.91
C TYR A 53 -24.01 13.19 -2.39
N ALA A 54 -22.95 12.69 -1.76
CA ALA A 54 -22.40 11.38 -2.11
C ALA A 54 -23.22 10.22 -1.54
N ARG A 55 -23.86 10.39 -0.38
CA ARG A 55 -24.43 9.28 0.40
C ARG A 55 -25.91 9.34 0.68
N ALA A 56 -26.52 10.53 0.70
CA ALA A 56 -27.91 10.65 1.08
C ALA A 56 -28.84 10.43 -0.13
N PRO A 57 -29.98 9.76 0.05
CA PRO A 57 -30.96 9.53 -0.99
C PRO A 57 -31.55 10.87 -1.45
N PRO A 58 -32.13 10.92 -2.67
CA PRO A 58 -32.77 12.12 -3.19
C PRO A 58 -33.82 12.70 -2.22
N SER A 59 -34.57 11.85 -1.53
CA SER A 59 -35.57 12.26 -0.52
C SER A 59 -34.95 13.05 0.63
N PHE A 60 -33.80 12.63 1.15
CA PHE A 60 -33.05 13.33 2.19
C PHE A 60 -32.54 14.68 1.67
N GLN A 61 -31.96 14.69 0.47
CA GLN A 61 -31.46 15.92 -0.15
C GLN A 61 -32.60 16.93 -0.37
N THR A 62 -33.73 16.50 -0.94
CA THR A 62 -34.91 17.37 -1.10
C THR A 62 -35.41 17.85 0.25
N ARG A 63 -35.50 16.99 1.27
CA ARG A 63 -36.02 17.39 2.59
C ARG A 63 -35.15 18.44 3.28
N TYR A 64 -33.83 18.33 3.19
CA TYR A 64 -32.90 19.12 4.02
C TYR A 64 -32.05 20.15 3.24
N PHE A 65 -32.05 20.12 1.90
CA PHE A 65 -31.43 21.12 1.03
C PHE A 65 -32.44 21.88 0.17
N SER A 66 -33.76 21.70 0.38
CA SER A 66 -34.77 22.54 -0.27
C SER A 66 -34.53 24.01 0.09
N PHE A 67 -34.02 24.77 -0.87
CA PHE A 67 -34.15 26.22 -0.87
C PHE A 67 -35.64 26.50 -0.85
N ARG A 68 -36.19 26.99 0.28
CA ARG A 68 -37.52 27.59 0.25
C ARG A 68 -37.45 28.67 -0.83
N PRO A 69 -38.26 28.62 -1.90
CA PRO A 69 -38.44 29.78 -2.74
C PRO A 69 -38.91 30.88 -1.77
N GLN A 70 -38.21 32.01 -1.74
CA GLN A 70 -38.82 33.20 -1.16
C GLN A 70 -40.19 33.34 -1.83
N GLU A 71 -41.23 33.42 -1.03
CA GLU A 71 -42.53 33.91 -1.45
C GLU A 71 -42.32 35.34 -1.95
N ASN A 72 -42.00 35.50 -3.23
CA ASN A 72 -42.42 36.60 -4.10
C ASN A 72 -41.80 36.47 -5.50
N THR A 73 -42.69 36.67 -6.49
CA THR A 73 -42.46 36.85 -7.93
C THR A 73 -42.29 35.60 -8.80
N SER A 74 -43.44 35.07 -9.23
CA SER A 74 -43.73 34.61 -10.59
C SER A 74 -42.54 34.30 -11.51
N SER A 75 -42.11 33.03 -11.58
CA SER A 75 -41.51 32.42 -12.77
C SER A 75 -41.55 30.89 -12.68
N PRO A 76 -42.20 30.17 -13.62
CA PRO A 76 -42.40 28.73 -13.50
C PRO A 76 -41.32 27.97 -14.28
N LEU A 77 -40.05 28.02 -13.88
CA LEU A 77 -39.00 27.16 -14.46
C LEU A 77 -37.85 26.93 -13.46
N ALA A 78 -38.03 26.05 -12.48
CA ALA A 78 -36.91 25.50 -11.70
C ALA A 78 -37.30 24.17 -11.05
N ALA A 79 -37.60 23.18 -11.89
CA ALA A 79 -37.51 21.78 -11.49
C ALA A 79 -36.39 21.14 -12.32
N SER A 80 -35.21 21.03 -11.72
CA SER A 80 -34.16 20.15 -12.24
C SER A 80 -33.81 19.15 -11.15
N ALA A 81 -34.62 18.09 -11.09
CA ALA A 81 -34.20 16.83 -10.51
C ALA A 81 -33.08 16.28 -11.40
N LEU A 82 -31.90 16.10 -10.82
CA LEU A 82 -30.76 15.48 -11.49
C LEU A 82 -31.04 13.98 -11.64
N SER A 83 -31.73 13.60 -12.71
CA SER A 83 -31.72 12.21 -13.21
C SER A 83 -30.38 11.98 -13.90
N LEU A 84 -29.44 11.34 -13.22
CA LEU A 84 -28.22 10.81 -13.84
C LEU A 84 -28.47 9.35 -14.21
N ASP A 85 -28.82 9.15 -15.48
CA ASP A 85 -28.77 7.85 -16.14
C ASP A 85 -27.32 7.32 -16.10
N ILE A 86 -27.14 6.10 -15.59
CA ILE A 86 -25.84 5.41 -15.51
C ILE A 86 -25.69 4.56 -16.78
N PRO A 87 -24.73 4.85 -17.69
CA PRO A 87 -24.37 3.86 -18.71
C PRO A 87 -23.50 2.79 -18.04
N ARG A 88 -24.07 1.60 -17.85
CA ARG A 88 -23.31 0.37 -17.61
C ARG A 88 -22.40 0.11 -18.81
N GLY A 89 -21.09 0.19 -18.58
CA GLY A 89 -20.06 -0.29 -19.50
C GLY A 89 -19.23 0.81 -20.14
N SER A 90 -18.18 1.25 -19.44
CA SER A 90 -17.05 1.90 -20.11
C SER A 90 -15.74 1.50 -19.44
N ARG A 91 -14.98 0.67 -20.14
CA ARG A 91 -13.53 0.56 -19.98
C ARG A 91 -12.92 1.84 -20.53
N SER A 92 -12.15 2.60 -19.75
CA SER A 92 -11.23 3.64 -20.25
C SER A 92 -10.43 4.23 -19.08
N SER A 93 -9.09 4.19 -19.02
CA SER A 93 -8.03 4.85 -19.82
C SER A 93 -7.91 6.38 -19.63
N SER A 94 -6.72 6.79 -19.14
CA SER A 94 -6.01 8.10 -19.17
C SER A 94 -6.78 9.41 -18.88
N PRO A 95 -6.18 10.39 -18.14
CA PRO A 95 -6.84 11.64 -17.80
C PRO A 95 -6.79 12.63 -18.97
N SER A 96 -7.93 12.87 -19.63
CA SER A 96 -8.09 14.00 -20.56
C SER A 96 -8.55 15.27 -19.84
N PRO A 97 -8.22 16.48 -20.34
CA PRO A 97 -8.36 17.73 -19.60
C PRO A 97 -9.75 18.39 -19.68
N PHE A 98 -10.70 17.80 -20.39
CA PHE A 98 -12.03 18.40 -20.61
C PHE A 98 -13.14 17.43 -20.22
N ARG A 99 -13.65 17.55 -18.99
CA ARG A 99 -14.95 17.02 -18.57
C ARG A 99 -15.66 18.01 -17.63
N THR A 100 -16.98 17.96 -17.74
CA THR A 100 -18.06 18.73 -17.11
C THR A 100 -17.72 19.40 -15.78
N ALA A 101 -18.06 20.69 -15.65
CA ALA A 101 -17.84 21.47 -14.43
C ALA A 101 -18.48 20.78 -13.21
N SER A 102 -17.66 20.40 -12.23
CA SER A 102 -18.14 20.01 -10.90
C SER A 102 -19.01 21.12 -10.32
N PRO A 103 -20.03 20.81 -9.50
CA PRO A 103 -20.72 21.83 -8.72
C PRO A 103 -19.67 22.64 -7.94
N ALA A 104 -19.77 23.96 -8.02
CA ALA A 104 -18.74 24.86 -7.52
C ALA A 104 -18.43 24.56 -6.02
N PRO A 105 -17.15 24.61 -5.61
CA PRO A 105 -16.78 24.47 -4.21
C PRO A 105 -17.50 25.53 -3.37
N SER A 106 -18.21 25.09 -2.33
CA SER A 106 -19.05 25.97 -1.48
C SER A 106 -18.22 26.92 -0.61
N THR A 107 -16.94 26.62 -0.39
CA THR A 107 -16.02 27.45 0.42
C THR A 107 -15.76 28.83 -0.18
N MET A 108 -16.14 29.03 -1.44
CA MET A 108 -16.08 30.30 -2.16
C MET A 108 -17.20 31.29 -1.78
N GLY A 109 -18.27 30.83 -1.12
CA GLY A 109 -19.46 31.62 -0.79
C GLY A 109 -19.81 31.71 0.70
N GLY A 110 -18.94 31.22 1.60
CA GLY A 110 -19.21 31.12 3.03
C GLY A 110 -20.03 29.87 3.41
N ILE A 111 -20.18 29.65 4.73
CA ILE A 111 -20.96 28.53 5.27
C ILE A 111 -22.42 28.68 4.85
N THR A 112 -22.99 27.65 4.22
CA THR A 112 -24.42 27.64 3.87
C THR A 112 -25.25 27.38 5.11
N ARG A 113 -26.09 28.34 5.50
CA ARG A 113 -26.98 28.23 6.67
C ARG A 113 -28.38 27.83 6.19
N LEU A 114 -28.93 26.75 6.76
CA LEU A 114 -30.23 26.21 6.39
C LEU A 114 -31.10 26.12 7.64
N THR A 115 -32.31 26.66 7.61
CA THR A 115 -33.25 26.57 8.74
C THR A 115 -34.27 25.48 8.47
N THR A 116 -34.46 24.55 9.40
CA THR A 116 -35.47 23.50 9.29
C THR A 116 -36.11 23.17 10.63
N SER A 117 -37.40 22.82 10.62
CA SER A 117 -38.17 22.45 11.82
C SER A 117 -38.21 20.93 11.95
N ILE A 118 -37.23 20.35 12.64
CA ILE A 118 -37.14 18.91 12.93
C ILE A 118 -36.52 18.68 14.31
N ASN A 119 -36.79 17.52 14.91
CA ASN A 119 -36.11 17.09 16.12
C ASN A 119 -34.59 16.98 15.86
N PRO A 120 -33.76 17.75 16.59
CA PRO A 120 -32.31 17.77 16.41
C PRO A 120 -31.63 16.42 16.58
N ALA A 121 -32.08 15.62 17.54
CA ALA A 121 -31.49 14.30 17.80
C ALA A 121 -31.72 13.34 16.63
N LEU A 122 -32.91 13.37 16.01
CA LEU A 122 -33.21 12.52 14.85
C LEU A 122 -32.36 12.91 13.64
N PHE A 123 -32.28 14.21 13.34
CA PHE A 123 -31.47 14.69 12.22
C PHE A 123 -29.97 14.40 12.41
N SER A 124 -29.46 14.61 13.63
CA SER A 124 -28.07 14.30 13.97
C SER A 124 -27.75 12.81 13.76
N ASN A 125 -28.65 11.91 14.19
CA ASN A 125 -28.47 10.46 14.00
C ASN A 125 -28.54 10.03 12.52
N GLU A 126 -29.45 10.61 11.72
CA GLU A 126 -29.49 10.38 10.27
C GLU A 126 -28.19 10.86 9.61
N LEU A 127 -27.67 12.02 10.04
CA LEU A 127 -26.44 12.59 9.52
C LEU A 127 -25.22 11.76 9.93
N GLU A 128 -25.14 11.30 11.18
CA GLU A 128 -24.06 10.43 11.68
C GLU A 128 -23.89 9.20 10.78
N TYR A 129 -24.99 8.55 10.42
CA TYR A 129 -24.99 7.39 9.53
C TYR A 129 -24.41 7.70 8.14
N LEU A 130 -24.60 8.92 7.64
CA LEU A 130 -23.97 9.38 6.40
C LEU A 130 -22.45 9.56 6.54
N TYR A 131 -21.88 9.70 7.74
CA TYR A 131 -20.43 9.72 7.92
C TYR A 131 -19.85 8.33 8.21
N THR A 132 -20.52 7.55 9.06
CA THR A 132 -19.91 6.36 9.67
C THR A 132 -20.46 5.04 9.11
N GLY A 133 -21.66 5.06 8.54
CA GLY A 133 -22.41 3.84 8.22
C GLY A 133 -22.80 3.02 9.46
N GLN A 134 -22.75 3.63 10.64
CA GLN A 134 -23.03 3.03 11.95
C GLN A 134 -23.97 3.94 12.76
N GLY A 135 -24.44 3.46 13.93
CA GLY A 135 -25.24 4.23 14.89
C GLY A 135 -26.75 3.99 14.78
N PHE A 136 -27.56 4.82 15.45
CA PHE A 136 -29.03 4.69 15.46
C PHE A 136 -29.64 4.86 14.06
N GLY A 137 -28.88 5.44 13.12
CA GLY A 137 -29.17 5.50 11.69
C GLY A 137 -29.26 4.14 10.99
N GLU A 138 -28.71 3.07 11.57
CA GLU A 138 -28.88 1.70 11.06
C GLU A 138 -30.36 1.30 10.99
N ALA A 139 -31.16 1.71 11.97
CA ALA A 139 -32.61 1.46 11.96
C ALA A 139 -33.33 2.19 10.81
N PHE A 140 -32.67 3.16 10.18
CA PHE A 140 -33.17 3.90 9.03
C PHE A 140 -32.56 3.40 7.72
N GLU A 141 -31.78 2.32 7.70
CA GLU A 141 -31.16 1.75 6.50
C GLU A 141 -32.17 1.50 5.37
N PHE A 142 -33.42 1.17 5.70
CA PHE A 142 -34.54 1.04 4.74
C PHE A 142 -34.86 2.34 3.98
N LEU A 143 -34.56 3.52 4.54
CA LEU A 143 -34.71 4.81 3.87
C LEU A 143 -33.56 5.11 2.91
N PHE A 144 -32.41 4.46 3.11
CA PHE A 144 -31.17 4.68 2.37
C PHE A 144 -30.87 3.58 1.35
N ASP A 145 -31.55 2.43 1.42
CA ASP A 145 -31.33 1.28 0.54
C ASP A 145 -32.62 0.52 0.20
N GLU A 146 -33.11 0.67 -1.03
CA GLU A 146 -34.28 -0.08 -1.53
C GLU A 146 -34.00 -1.59 -1.70
N GLN A 147 -32.72 -2.01 -1.72
CA GLN A 147 -32.32 -3.42 -1.89
C GLN A 147 -32.05 -4.15 -0.57
N ALA A 148 -32.04 -3.45 0.57
CA ALA A 148 -31.77 -4.05 1.88
C ALA A 148 -32.95 -4.89 2.44
N GLY A 149 -34.12 -4.85 1.79
CA GLY A 149 -35.36 -5.49 2.27
C GLY A 149 -35.42 -7.02 2.19
N GLU A 150 -34.46 -7.71 1.56
CA GLU A 150 -34.63 -9.14 1.22
C GLU A 150 -33.58 -10.12 1.78
N ALA A 151 -32.59 -9.69 2.56
CA ALA A 151 -31.51 -10.61 2.96
C ALA A 151 -31.52 -10.91 4.48
N SER A 152 -31.85 -12.16 4.83
CA SER A 152 -31.57 -12.78 6.14
C SER A 152 -30.06 -12.96 6.33
N MET A 153 -29.31 -11.87 6.40
CA MET A 153 -27.86 -11.85 6.57
C MET A 153 -27.51 -11.84 8.05
N THR A 154 -26.42 -12.50 8.40
CA THR A 154 -25.88 -12.41 9.76
C THR A 154 -25.31 -11.00 10.01
N GLY A 155 -25.36 -10.51 11.25
CA GLY A 155 -24.97 -9.13 11.57
C GLY A 155 -23.55 -8.73 11.12
N HIS A 156 -22.61 -9.68 11.06
CA HIS A 156 -21.24 -9.43 10.62
C HIS A 156 -21.12 -9.21 9.11
N GLU A 157 -21.84 -9.98 8.30
CA GLU A 157 -21.82 -9.84 6.83
C GLU A 157 -22.52 -8.54 6.40
N ALA A 158 -23.59 -8.15 7.11
CA ALA A 158 -24.25 -6.87 6.89
C ALA A 158 -23.32 -5.68 7.21
N GLU A 159 -22.55 -5.76 8.31
CA GLU A 159 -21.57 -4.73 8.66
C GLU A 159 -20.47 -4.58 7.59
N GLU A 160 -19.90 -5.69 7.10
CA GLU A 160 -18.89 -5.65 6.04
C GLU A 160 -19.43 -5.01 4.75
N LEU A 161 -20.66 -5.34 4.35
CA LEU A 161 -21.31 -4.74 3.19
C LEU A 161 -21.55 -3.23 3.36
N ARG A 162 -21.96 -2.79 4.56
CA ARG A 162 -22.11 -1.35 4.87
C ARG A 162 -20.80 -0.60 4.80
N ILE A 163 -19.72 -1.18 5.35
CA ILE A 163 -18.38 -0.63 5.27
C ILE A 163 -17.95 -0.50 3.80
N ASP A 164 -18.19 -1.53 2.99
CA ASP A 164 -17.82 -1.51 1.57
C ASP A 164 -18.66 -0.51 0.76
N LYS A 165 -19.94 -0.34 1.09
CA LYS A 165 -20.79 0.73 0.52
C LYS A 165 -20.23 2.11 0.86
N LEU A 166 -19.94 2.36 2.13
CA LEU A 166 -19.32 3.62 2.58
C LEU A 166 -18.01 3.92 1.86
N ARG A 167 -17.13 2.93 1.68
CA ARG A 167 -15.89 3.08 0.90
C ARG A 167 -16.17 3.48 -0.55
N LYS A 168 -17.11 2.80 -1.22
CA LYS A 168 -17.49 3.11 -2.61
C LYS A 168 -18.02 4.53 -2.74
N ASP A 169 -18.86 4.97 -1.80
CA ASP A 169 -19.42 6.31 -1.82
C ASP A 169 -18.34 7.39 -1.62
N LEU A 170 -17.40 7.19 -0.69
CA LEU A 170 -16.30 8.13 -0.48
C LEU A 170 -15.30 8.14 -1.65
N VAL A 171 -15.06 6.99 -2.30
CA VAL A 171 -14.27 6.93 -3.54
C VAL A 171 -15.00 7.68 -4.65
N PHE A 172 -16.32 7.52 -4.78
CA PHE A 172 -17.12 8.27 -5.75
C PHE A 172 -17.05 9.77 -5.49
N MET A 173 -17.26 10.20 -4.24
CA MET A 173 -17.12 11.60 -3.82
C MET A 173 -15.77 12.20 -4.25
N TRP A 174 -14.69 11.48 -3.98
CA TRP A 174 -13.33 11.91 -4.33
C TRP A 174 -13.07 11.90 -5.85
N CYS A 175 -13.36 10.79 -6.53
CA CYS A 175 -13.08 10.64 -7.97
C CYS A 175 -13.91 11.60 -8.83
N SER A 176 -15.15 11.88 -8.42
CA SER A 176 -16.06 12.82 -9.08
C SER A 176 -15.77 14.28 -8.71
N ARG A 177 -14.83 14.54 -7.80
CA ARG A 177 -14.44 15.88 -7.32
C ARG A 177 -15.64 16.66 -6.76
N LEU A 178 -16.56 15.95 -6.13
CA LEU A 178 -17.84 16.50 -5.66
C LEU A 178 -17.60 17.46 -4.50
N TYR A 179 -17.72 18.77 -4.74
CA TYR A 179 -17.38 19.83 -3.78
C TYR A 179 -15.90 19.81 -3.30
N SER A 180 -14.96 19.40 -4.16
CA SER A 180 -13.54 19.47 -3.82
C SER A 180 -13.08 20.92 -3.63
N ASP A 181 -12.49 21.24 -2.49
CA ASP A 181 -12.12 22.60 -2.07
C ASP A 181 -10.60 22.81 -1.93
N VAL A 182 -9.81 21.77 -2.23
CA VAL A 182 -8.34 21.83 -2.22
C VAL A 182 -7.75 21.01 -3.35
N ARG A 183 -6.60 21.47 -3.86
CA ARG A 183 -5.76 20.82 -4.86
C ARG A 183 -4.40 20.47 -4.26
N ILE A 184 -3.81 19.37 -4.68
CA ILE A 184 -2.48 18.94 -4.27
C ILE A 184 -1.61 18.81 -5.52
N ALA A 185 -0.54 19.59 -5.58
CA ALA A 185 0.44 19.56 -6.65
C ALA A 185 1.74 18.90 -6.14
N LEU A 186 2.43 18.18 -7.03
CA LEU A 186 3.76 17.67 -6.76
C LEU A 186 4.80 18.69 -7.23
N THR A 187 5.82 18.90 -6.41
CA THR A 187 6.94 19.80 -6.70
C THR A 187 8.24 19.01 -6.72
N SER A 188 8.98 19.11 -7.83
CA SER A 188 10.29 18.47 -7.96
C SER A 188 11.36 19.34 -7.32
N ASN A 189 12.27 18.74 -6.55
CA ASN A 189 13.46 19.42 -6.04
C ASN A 189 14.58 19.54 -7.10
N ALA A 190 14.35 19.06 -8.33
CA ALA A 190 15.34 19.19 -9.40
C ALA A 190 15.41 20.64 -9.91
N PRO A 191 16.62 21.17 -10.21
CA PRO A 191 16.73 22.48 -10.84
C PRO A 191 15.96 22.47 -12.17
N PRO A 192 15.25 23.57 -12.50
CA PRO A 192 14.57 23.67 -13.78
C PRO A 192 15.61 23.47 -14.90
N ALA A 193 15.33 22.55 -15.81
CA ALA A 193 16.13 22.39 -17.03
C ALA A 193 16.15 23.73 -17.80
N PRO A 194 17.25 24.07 -18.50
CA PRO A 194 17.34 25.30 -19.29
C PRO A 194 16.15 25.43 -20.25
N ALA A 195 15.64 26.65 -20.36
CA ALA A 195 14.37 27.01 -20.99
C ALA A 195 14.44 27.08 -22.53
N ASP A 196 15.10 26.10 -23.15
CA ASP A 196 15.16 25.95 -24.59
C ASP A 196 14.42 24.66 -24.98
N ASP A 197 13.08 24.66 -24.91
CA ASP A 197 12.24 23.68 -25.61
C ASP A 197 10.77 24.12 -25.55
N ASP A 198 10.10 24.15 -26.71
CA ASP A 198 8.66 24.39 -26.91
C ASP A 198 7.74 23.34 -26.24
N ASP A 199 8.30 22.38 -25.49
CA ASP A 199 7.61 21.27 -24.79
C ASP A 199 7.19 21.60 -23.33
N ALA A 200 7.08 22.88 -22.98
CA ALA A 200 6.70 23.31 -21.62
C ALA A 200 5.29 22.84 -21.20
N HIS A 201 4.40 22.52 -22.15
CA HIS A 201 3.06 22.01 -21.85
C HIS A 201 3.02 20.53 -21.44
N ASP A 202 4.06 19.74 -21.73
CA ASP A 202 4.09 18.29 -21.41
C ASP A 202 4.73 17.97 -20.05
N ARG A 203 5.21 18.98 -19.32
CA ARG A 203 5.88 18.83 -18.00
C ARG A 203 5.00 19.18 -16.80
N GLN A 204 3.71 19.48 -16.99
CA GLN A 204 2.84 19.85 -15.88
C GLN A 204 2.54 18.61 -15.01
N MET A 205 3.11 18.60 -13.80
CA MET A 205 2.85 17.53 -12.83
C MET A 205 1.35 17.44 -12.52
N PRO A 206 0.79 16.23 -12.40
CA PRO A 206 -0.64 16.06 -12.18
C PRO A 206 -1.07 16.70 -10.86
N VAL A 207 -2.17 17.44 -10.92
CA VAL A 207 -2.80 18.08 -9.77
C VAL A 207 -3.98 17.23 -9.30
N PHE A 208 -4.05 16.96 -8.00
CA PHE A 208 -5.05 16.09 -7.38
C PHE A 208 -6.05 16.92 -6.59
N SER A 209 -7.33 16.86 -6.96
CA SER A 209 -8.42 17.44 -6.15
C SER A 209 -8.70 16.58 -4.92
N SER A 210 -9.04 17.22 -3.80
CA SER A 210 -9.42 16.56 -2.54
C SER A 210 -10.32 17.47 -1.69
N HIS A 211 -10.62 17.03 -0.47
CA HIS A 211 -11.47 17.74 0.49
C HIS A 211 -10.68 18.05 1.76
N ARG A 212 -10.66 19.31 2.20
CA ARG A 212 -9.94 19.76 3.39
C ARG A 212 -10.39 19.00 4.64
N PHE A 213 -11.69 18.78 4.79
CA PHE A 213 -12.25 18.10 5.97
C PHE A 213 -11.79 16.64 6.09
N ILE A 214 -11.69 15.91 4.97
CA ILE A 214 -11.16 14.53 4.95
C ILE A 214 -9.66 14.54 5.26
N LEU A 215 -8.89 15.38 4.56
CA LEU A 215 -7.44 15.43 4.73
C LEU A 215 -7.06 15.79 6.17
N ALA A 216 -7.70 16.81 6.75
CA ALA A 216 -7.45 17.27 8.10
C ALA A 216 -7.87 16.27 9.17
N SER A 217 -8.88 15.43 8.90
CA SER A 217 -9.35 14.45 9.88
C SER A 217 -8.52 13.17 9.87
N ARG A 218 -7.94 12.82 8.72
CA ARG A 218 -7.24 11.55 8.50
C ARG A 218 -5.72 11.66 8.52
N CYS A 219 -5.19 12.88 8.53
CA CYS A 219 -3.76 13.12 8.43
C CYS A 219 -3.37 14.40 9.19
N SER A 220 -2.60 14.23 10.27
CA SER A 220 -2.14 15.34 11.12
C SER A 220 -1.25 16.34 10.39
N TYR A 221 -0.47 15.88 9.41
CA TYR A 221 0.32 16.75 8.52
C TYR A 221 -0.60 17.73 7.78
N PHE A 222 -1.65 17.22 7.12
CA PHE A 222 -2.59 18.10 6.41
C PHE A 222 -3.41 18.96 7.37
N HIS A 223 -3.79 18.45 8.54
CA HIS A 223 -4.45 19.25 9.56
C HIS A 223 -3.63 20.49 9.93
N THR A 224 -2.36 20.27 10.28
CA THR A 224 -1.44 21.36 10.66
C THR A 224 -1.21 22.30 9.47
N ALA A 225 -0.90 21.74 8.30
CA ALA A 225 -0.64 22.52 7.09
C ALA A 225 -1.83 23.41 6.70
N LEU A 226 -3.06 22.89 6.79
CA LEU A 226 -4.29 23.61 6.45
C LEU A 226 -4.67 24.70 7.46
N LEU A 227 -4.19 24.60 8.71
CA LEU A 227 -4.38 25.62 9.75
C LEU A 227 -3.30 26.71 9.69
N SER A 228 -2.04 26.33 9.43
CA SER A 228 -0.92 27.26 9.38
C SER A 228 -0.81 28.01 8.06
N TRP A 229 -1.51 27.57 7.00
CA TRP A 229 -1.45 28.23 5.72
C TRP A 229 -2.11 29.59 5.80
N PRO A 230 -1.44 30.69 5.39
CA PRO A 230 -2.10 31.98 5.32
C PRO A 230 -3.29 31.85 4.36
N ALA A 231 -4.50 32.08 4.86
CA ALA A 231 -5.62 32.42 3.99
C ALA A 231 -5.10 33.52 3.04
N PRO A 232 -5.24 33.38 1.71
CA PRO A 232 -4.69 34.36 0.79
C PRO A 232 -5.14 35.75 1.21
N SER A 233 -4.21 36.54 1.75
CA SER A 233 -4.45 37.84 2.36
C SER A 233 -4.63 38.93 1.29
N LYS A 234 -5.28 38.57 0.19
CA LYS A 234 -5.75 39.49 -0.84
C LYS A 234 -7.11 38.99 -1.29
N PRO A 235 -8.20 39.76 -1.07
CA PRO A 235 -9.34 39.64 -1.95
C PRO A 235 -8.80 40.02 -3.33
N LEU A 236 -8.61 39.03 -4.22
CA LEU A 236 -8.53 39.36 -5.63
C LEU A 236 -9.82 40.11 -5.94
N SER A 237 -9.62 41.34 -6.38
CA SER A 237 -10.62 42.26 -6.89
C SER A 237 -11.86 41.54 -7.41
N SER A 238 -13.01 41.89 -6.84
CA SER A 238 -14.29 42.02 -7.52
C SER A 238 -14.27 41.62 -9.00
N SER A 239 -14.39 40.33 -9.29
CA SER A 239 -14.91 39.84 -10.56
C SER A 239 -15.66 38.55 -10.31
N PHE A 240 -16.87 38.47 -10.86
CA PHE A 240 -17.76 37.32 -10.88
C PHE A 240 -17.18 36.18 -11.76
N SER A 241 -15.96 35.73 -11.48
CA SER A 241 -15.28 34.66 -12.21
C SER A 241 -14.47 33.81 -11.24
N GLY A 242 -14.89 32.54 -11.07
CA GLY A 242 -14.42 31.56 -10.10
C GLY A 242 -12.97 31.68 -9.65
N ALA A 243 -12.76 32.11 -8.39
CA ALA A 243 -11.45 32.03 -7.77
C ALA A 243 -11.04 30.56 -7.59
N GLU A 244 -9.77 30.31 -7.85
CA GLU A 244 -9.20 28.99 -7.95
C GLU A 244 -9.03 28.32 -6.57
N PRO A 245 -9.38 27.02 -6.41
CA PRO A 245 -9.26 26.34 -5.12
C PRO A 245 -7.80 26.29 -4.64
N LEU A 246 -7.61 26.35 -3.32
CA LEU A 246 -6.31 26.35 -2.64
C LEU A 246 -5.44 25.17 -3.14
N THR A 247 -4.19 25.45 -3.51
CA THR A 247 -3.24 24.42 -3.95
C THR A 247 -2.14 24.21 -2.90
N ILE A 248 -2.00 22.98 -2.42
CA ILE A 248 -0.94 22.51 -1.52
C ILE A 248 0.15 21.83 -2.34
N SER A 249 1.41 22.10 -2.03
CA SER A 249 2.55 21.45 -2.68
C SER A 249 3.13 20.34 -1.81
N LEU A 250 3.37 19.16 -2.40
CA LEU A 250 4.12 18.06 -1.80
C LEU A 250 5.43 17.83 -2.56
N PRO A 251 6.51 17.41 -1.88
CA PRO A 251 7.79 17.16 -2.54
C PRO A 251 7.79 15.83 -3.32
N SER A 252 8.45 15.81 -4.46
CA SER A 252 8.70 14.62 -5.28
C SER A 252 10.22 14.49 -5.47
N PRO A 253 10.89 13.51 -4.83
CA PRO A 253 10.39 12.48 -3.88
C PRO A 253 9.97 13.01 -2.50
N PRO A 254 9.23 12.24 -1.67
CA PRO A 254 8.88 10.81 -1.81
C PRO A 254 7.65 10.53 -2.68
N PHE A 255 6.85 11.55 -3.01
CA PHE A 255 5.60 11.35 -3.71
C PHE A 255 5.79 11.23 -5.23
N THR A 256 5.40 10.08 -5.78
CA THR A 256 5.08 9.92 -7.20
C THR A 256 3.57 10.07 -7.43
N PRO A 257 3.10 10.35 -8.66
CA PRO A 257 1.66 10.40 -8.96
C PRO A 257 0.90 9.13 -8.54
N ALA A 258 1.52 7.95 -8.71
CA ALA A 258 0.93 6.68 -8.29
C ALA A 258 0.86 6.58 -6.76
N SER A 259 1.95 6.87 -6.06
CA SER A 259 1.96 6.84 -4.58
C SER A 259 1.00 7.85 -3.98
N LEU A 260 0.85 9.04 -4.56
CA LEU A 260 -0.09 10.05 -4.08
C LEU A 260 -1.54 9.59 -4.31
N HIS A 261 -1.86 8.99 -5.47
CA HIS A 261 -3.18 8.40 -5.72
C HIS A 261 -3.54 7.33 -4.66
N PHE A 262 -2.64 6.39 -4.38
CA PHE A 262 -2.90 5.36 -3.37
C PHE A 262 -2.93 5.91 -1.95
N THR A 263 -2.10 6.91 -1.63
CA THR A 263 -2.12 7.59 -0.32
C THR A 263 -3.44 8.30 -0.09
N LEU A 264 -3.92 9.06 -1.08
CA LEU A 264 -5.22 9.72 -1.00
C LEU A 264 -6.35 8.70 -0.92
N GLY A 265 -6.37 7.69 -1.77
CA GLY A 265 -7.40 6.65 -1.68
C GLY A 265 -7.44 5.97 -0.31
N PHE A 266 -6.29 5.66 0.28
CA PHE A 266 -6.21 5.13 1.65
C PHE A 266 -6.78 6.11 2.70
N ILE A 267 -6.53 7.42 2.54
CA ILE A 267 -7.12 8.44 3.41
C ILE A 267 -8.65 8.40 3.35
N TYR A 268 -9.24 8.22 2.15
CA TYR A 268 -10.69 8.14 1.97
C TYR A 268 -11.32 6.82 2.40
N THR A 269 -10.65 5.68 2.24
CA THR A 269 -11.28 4.35 2.39
C THR A 269 -10.75 3.51 3.54
N GLY A 270 -9.61 3.90 4.13
CA GLY A 270 -8.91 3.12 5.14
C GLY A 270 -8.25 1.84 4.61
N THR A 271 -8.20 1.62 3.30
CA THR A 271 -7.65 0.41 2.67
C THR A 271 -7.00 0.72 1.33
N LEU A 272 -5.99 -0.06 0.94
CA LEU A 272 -5.40 0.02 -0.40
C LEU A 272 -6.23 -0.68 -1.49
N VAL A 273 -7.24 -1.47 -1.10
CA VAL A 273 -8.14 -2.19 -2.01
C VAL A 273 -9.33 -1.32 -2.43
N PHE A 274 -9.05 -0.16 -3.03
CA PHE A 274 -10.08 0.75 -3.55
C PHE A 274 -9.98 0.97 -5.06
N SER A 275 -8.86 0.59 -5.67
CA SER A 275 -8.52 0.90 -7.06
C SER A 275 -8.06 -0.34 -7.81
N HIS A 276 -8.44 -0.44 -9.08
CA HIS A 276 -7.93 -1.46 -10.00
C HIS A 276 -6.60 -1.07 -10.66
N ARG A 277 -6.03 0.10 -10.32
CA ARG A 277 -4.73 0.52 -10.85
C ARG A 277 -3.64 -0.44 -10.43
N THR A 278 -2.62 -0.55 -11.27
CA THR A 278 -1.45 -1.41 -11.00
C THR A 278 -0.78 -1.00 -9.70
N TYR A 279 -0.73 -1.94 -8.76
CA TYR A 279 -0.04 -1.79 -7.48
C TYR A 279 1.18 -2.71 -7.46
N ASP A 280 2.33 -2.17 -7.83
CA ASP A 280 3.59 -2.90 -7.95
C ASP A 280 4.56 -2.58 -6.81
N LEU A 281 5.71 -3.28 -6.78
CA LEU A 281 6.71 -3.07 -5.73
C LEU A 281 7.24 -1.63 -5.72
N THR A 282 7.46 -1.03 -6.89
CA THR A 282 7.97 0.34 -6.98
C THR A 282 7.01 1.33 -6.31
N THR A 283 5.71 1.19 -6.59
CA THR A 283 4.65 2.00 -5.97
C THR A 283 4.57 1.74 -4.46
N ALA A 284 4.69 0.48 -4.02
CA ALA A 284 4.67 0.14 -2.60
C ALA A 284 5.85 0.75 -1.82
N LEU A 285 7.08 0.71 -2.38
CA LEU A 285 8.24 1.33 -1.75
C LEU A 285 8.09 2.86 -1.66
N ALA A 286 7.57 3.50 -2.71
CA ALA A 286 7.24 4.93 -2.68
C ALA A 286 6.15 5.24 -1.64
N LEU A 287 5.13 4.38 -1.51
CA LEU A 287 4.08 4.54 -0.50
C LEU A 287 4.60 4.44 0.93
N LEU A 288 5.59 3.58 1.23
CA LEU A 288 6.20 3.53 2.56
C LEU A 288 6.86 4.87 2.91
N LEU A 289 7.57 5.48 1.96
CA LEU A 289 8.17 6.81 2.16
C LEU A 289 7.08 7.89 2.35
N SER A 290 6.02 7.87 1.53
CA SER A 290 4.89 8.79 1.66
C SER A 290 4.16 8.63 2.99
N ALA A 291 3.99 7.39 3.47
CA ALA A 291 3.38 7.09 4.76
C ALA A 291 4.21 7.61 5.92
N ASN A 292 5.54 7.45 5.87
CA ASN A 292 6.45 8.01 6.87
C ASN A 292 6.42 9.54 6.85
N TYR A 293 6.47 10.14 5.66
CA TYR A 293 6.42 11.59 5.50
C TYR A 293 5.14 12.20 6.10
N LEU A 294 3.98 11.59 5.84
CA LEU A 294 2.68 12.04 6.36
C LEU A 294 2.36 11.55 7.77
N SER A 295 3.24 10.75 8.38
CA SER A 295 3.01 10.11 9.68
C SER A 295 1.72 9.26 9.72
N LEU A 296 1.53 8.38 8.73
CA LEU A 296 0.38 7.47 8.60
C LEU A 296 0.78 6.02 8.97
N PRO A 297 0.79 5.63 10.26
CA PRO A 297 1.31 4.34 10.71
C PRO A 297 0.48 3.13 10.23
N THR A 298 -0.83 3.29 10.08
CA THR A 298 -1.71 2.23 9.58
C THR A 298 -1.49 1.97 8.09
N LEU A 299 -1.26 3.02 7.30
CA LEU A 299 -0.84 2.90 5.89
C LEU A 299 0.51 2.19 5.79
N HIS A 300 1.48 2.61 6.60
CA HIS A 300 2.81 1.99 6.64
C HIS A 300 2.71 0.49 6.92
N SER A 301 1.96 0.11 7.97
CA SER A 301 1.77 -1.29 8.38
C SER A 301 1.09 -2.13 7.31
N GLU A 302 0.06 -1.60 6.65
CA GLU A 302 -0.63 -2.31 5.56
C GLU A 302 0.27 -2.51 4.34
N VAL A 303 0.99 -1.46 3.90
CA VAL A 303 1.94 -1.55 2.77
C VAL A 303 3.05 -2.56 3.08
N GLN A 304 3.66 -2.50 4.27
CA GLN A 304 4.70 -3.44 4.70
C GLN A 304 4.17 -4.89 4.68
N ALA A 305 2.97 -5.12 5.21
CA ALA A 305 2.35 -6.44 5.22
C ALA A 305 2.04 -6.96 3.80
N ARG A 306 1.64 -6.09 2.87
CA ARG A 306 1.43 -6.45 1.45
C ARG A 306 2.75 -6.76 0.74
N ILE A 307 3.82 -6.01 1.01
CA ILE A 307 5.14 -6.32 0.46
C ILE A 307 5.57 -7.74 0.90
N VAL A 308 5.42 -8.06 2.18
CA VAL A 308 5.78 -9.38 2.72
C VAL A 308 4.89 -10.48 2.14
N SER A 309 3.57 -10.35 2.22
CA SER A 309 2.63 -11.43 1.87
C SER A 309 2.42 -11.59 0.37
N GLU A 310 2.20 -10.49 -0.36
CA GLU A 310 1.75 -10.50 -1.76
C GLU A 310 2.91 -10.29 -2.73
N MET A 311 3.89 -9.44 -2.39
CA MET A 311 4.96 -9.07 -3.33
C MET A 311 6.22 -9.92 -3.20
N ALA A 312 6.48 -10.50 -2.03
CA ALA A 312 7.66 -11.31 -1.75
C ALA A 312 7.34 -12.71 -1.18
N HIS A 313 6.10 -13.19 -1.37
CA HIS A 313 5.62 -14.54 -1.01
C HIS A 313 6.09 -15.02 0.37
N GLY A 314 5.82 -14.22 1.40
CA GLY A 314 6.10 -14.53 2.81
C GLY A 314 7.46 -14.05 3.32
N LEU A 315 8.33 -13.51 2.45
CA LEU A 315 9.64 -12.90 2.77
C LEU A 315 10.38 -13.60 3.94
N PHE A 316 10.41 -14.95 3.90
CA PHE A 316 11.09 -15.80 4.88
C PHE A 316 10.73 -15.47 6.34
N HIS A 317 9.42 -15.39 6.62
CA HIS A 317 8.87 -15.07 7.93
C HIS A 317 9.47 -13.78 8.53
N ALA A 318 9.48 -12.70 7.75
CA ALA A 318 10.07 -11.40 8.09
C ALA A 318 9.73 -10.91 9.51
N ALA A 319 8.48 -11.09 9.93
CA ALA A 319 8.00 -10.66 11.25
C ALA A 319 8.60 -11.45 12.43
N LEU A 320 9.03 -12.71 12.21
CA LEU A 320 9.51 -13.56 13.29
C LEU A 320 10.90 -13.12 13.78
N PRO A 321 11.13 -13.02 15.11
CA PRO A 321 12.45 -12.93 15.70
C PRO A 321 13.34 -14.13 15.32
N PHE A 322 14.66 -14.00 15.51
CA PHE A 322 15.60 -15.06 15.13
C PHE A 322 15.31 -16.40 15.83
N ALA A 323 15.12 -16.41 17.15
CA ALA A 323 14.84 -17.64 17.89
C ALA A 323 13.58 -18.37 17.39
N ALA A 324 12.47 -17.66 17.20
CA ALA A 324 11.23 -18.24 16.69
C ALA A 324 11.39 -18.79 15.25
N TYR A 325 12.18 -18.11 14.42
CA TYR A 325 12.49 -18.58 13.07
C TYR A 325 13.33 -19.86 13.09
N GLU A 326 14.35 -19.96 13.94
CA GLU A 326 15.15 -21.18 14.09
C GLU A 326 14.30 -22.36 14.56
N THR A 327 13.46 -22.16 15.58
CA THR A 327 12.56 -23.20 16.09
C THR A 327 11.60 -23.68 15.00
N LEU A 328 11.03 -22.75 14.21
CA LEU A 328 10.09 -23.09 13.15
C LEU A 328 10.75 -23.84 11.98
N THR A 329 11.98 -23.46 11.63
CA THR A 329 12.67 -24.02 10.46
C THR A 329 13.55 -25.22 10.77
N GLY A 330 13.87 -25.47 12.05
CA GLY A 330 14.82 -26.51 12.46
C GLY A 330 16.23 -26.28 11.88
N GLY A 331 16.55 -25.04 11.47
CA GLY A 331 17.80 -24.73 10.78
C GLY A 331 17.87 -25.15 9.31
N ALA A 332 16.79 -25.71 8.75
CA ALA A 332 16.76 -26.15 7.36
C ALA A 332 16.94 -24.97 6.39
N TRP A 333 17.81 -25.14 5.41
CA TRP A 333 18.02 -24.15 4.37
C TRP A 333 16.79 -24.11 3.44
N ARG A 334 16.41 -22.89 3.01
CA ARG A 334 15.19 -22.58 2.23
C ARG A 334 13.85 -22.79 2.95
N ALA A 335 13.83 -23.17 4.22
CA ALA A 335 12.58 -23.33 4.94
C ALA A 335 11.82 -21.99 5.13
N GLY A 336 10.51 -22.03 4.84
CA GLY A 336 9.59 -20.93 5.09
C GLY A 336 9.65 -19.76 4.10
N GLY A 337 10.25 -19.94 2.92
CA GLY A 337 10.38 -18.89 1.92
C GLY A 337 10.23 -19.34 0.48
N CYS A 338 10.20 -18.37 -0.44
CA CYS A 338 9.97 -18.59 -1.86
C CYS A 338 11.23 -18.34 -2.69
N THR A 339 11.46 -19.18 -3.69
CA THR A 339 12.62 -19.12 -4.62
C THR A 339 12.22 -18.74 -6.04
N CYS A 340 11.00 -18.27 -6.26
CA CYS A 340 10.52 -17.94 -7.61
C CYS A 340 11.27 -16.74 -8.22
N ARG A 341 11.24 -16.65 -9.56
CA ARG A 341 11.91 -15.58 -10.31
C ARG A 341 11.52 -14.17 -9.85
N LYS A 342 10.25 -13.95 -9.47
CA LYS A 342 9.79 -12.65 -8.96
C LYS A 342 10.44 -12.29 -7.61
N CYS A 343 10.58 -13.26 -6.70
CA CYS A 343 11.24 -13.03 -5.42
C CYS A 343 12.74 -12.75 -5.62
N ALA A 344 13.40 -13.52 -6.49
CA ALA A 344 14.82 -13.35 -6.82
C ALA A 344 15.18 -11.94 -7.31
N THR A 345 14.32 -11.29 -8.10
CA THR A 345 14.55 -9.91 -8.57
C THR A 345 14.10 -8.83 -7.58
N ARG A 346 13.09 -9.11 -6.75
CA ARG A 346 12.52 -8.14 -5.80
C ARG A 346 13.30 -8.02 -4.49
N ILE A 347 13.80 -9.14 -3.96
CA ILE A 347 14.44 -9.17 -2.64
C ILE A 347 15.68 -8.25 -2.54
N PRO A 348 16.59 -8.19 -3.52
CA PRO A 348 17.70 -7.24 -3.48
C PRO A 348 17.23 -5.79 -3.34
N ARG A 349 16.20 -5.40 -4.14
CA ARG A 349 15.60 -4.05 -4.10
C ARG A 349 14.94 -3.75 -2.76
N ILE A 350 14.26 -4.74 -2.17
CA ILE A 350 13.64 -4.60 -0.83
C ILE A 350 14.71 -4.40 0.23
N LEU A 351 15.80 -5.17 0.18
CA LEU A 351 16.89 -5.05 1.16
C LEU A 351 17.57 -3.68 1.08
N GLU A 352 17.91 -3.23 -0.12
CA GLU A 352 18.52 -1.93 -0.33
C GLU A 352 17.61 -0.81 0.19
N PHE A 353 16.31 -0.86 -0.12
CA PHE A 353 15.33 0.09 0.37
C PHE A 353 15.22 0.09 1.90
N ALA A 354 15.11 -1.09 2.52
CA ALA A 354 14.95 -1.22 3.97
C ALA A 354 16.15 -0.66 4.75
N LEU A 355 17.34 -0.65 4.14
CA LEU A 355 18.57 -0.14 4.73
C LEU A 355 18.80 1.35 4.55
N ARG A 356 17.95 2.05 3.77
CA ARG A 356 18.13 3.48 3.56
C ARG A 356 17.98 4.25 4.89
N PRO A 357 18.76 5.34 5.10
CA PRO A 357 18.72 6.09 6.35
C PRO A 357 17.35 6.71 6.68
N ASP A 358 16.56 7.04 5.66
CA ASP A 358 15.23 7.64 5.77
C ASP A 358 14.10 6.60 5.97
N MET A 359 14.41 5.30 5.90
CA MET A 359 13.45 4.21 6.06
C MET A 359 13.76 3.34 7.28
N GLN A 360 14.94 2.71 7.30
CA GLN A 360 15.41 1.81 8.37
C GLN A 360 14.34 0.81 8.87
N ASP A 361 13.76 0.03 7.96
CA ASP A 361 12.68 -0.91 8.29
C ASP A 361 13.23 -2.27 8.78
N PRO A 362 13.11 -2.60 10.08
CA PRO A 362 13.74 -3.79 10.65
C PRO A 362 13.04 -5.10 10.23
N ILE A 363 11.77 -5.06 9.81
CA ILE A 363 11.01 -6.24 9.41
C ILE A 363 11.40 -6.61 7.99
N LEU A 364 11.36 -5.64 7.07
CA LEU A 364 11.77 -5.85 5.68
C LEU A 364 13.24 -6.21 5.57
N GLU A 365 14.11 -5.53 6.33
CA GLU A 365 15.54 -5.86 6.36
C GLU A 365 15.76 -7.31 6.78
N ARG A 366 15.18 -7.72 7.92
CA ARG A 366 15.35 -9.07 8.46
C ARG A 366 14.85 -10.14 7.50
N GLY A 367 13.65 -9.95 6.95
CA GLY A 367 13.07 -10.86 5.97
C GLY A 367 13.93 -10.95 4.70
N ALA A 368 14.35 -9.82 4.15
CA ALA A 368 15.14 -9.79 2.92
C ALA A 368 16.54 -10.40 3.10
N ARG A 369 17.19 -10.20 4.26
CA ARG A 369 18.47 -10.86 4.58
C ARG A 369 18.34 -12.39 4.63
N ARG A 370 17.30 -12.91 5.29
CA ARG A 370 17.01 -14.36 5.30
C ARG A 370 16.75 -14.87 3.90
N ALA A 371 15.95 -14.11 3.14
CA ALA A 371 15.58 -14.48 1.81
C ALA A 371 16.76 -14.52 0.85
N LEU A 372 17.71 -13.58 0.94
CA LEU A 372 18.95 -13.65 0.17
C LEU A 372 19.74 -14.93 0.46
N VAL A 373 19.84 -15.38 1.71
CA VAL A 373 20.50 -16.64 2.05
C VAL A 373 19.76 -17.85 1.45
N GLY A 374 18.42 -17.85 1.53
CA GLY A 374 17.59 -18.91 0.93
C GLY A 374 17.65 -18.95 -0.60
N LEU A 375 17.82 -17.79 -1.25
CA LEU A 375 17.93 -17.66 -2.69
C LEU A 375 19.29 -18.08 -3.27
N PHE A 376 20.25 -18.48 -2.44
CA PHE A 376 21.55 -18.94 -2.92
C PHE A 376 21.42 -19.99 -4.02
N GLY A 377 22.29 -19.88 -5.02
CA GLY A 377 22.22 -20.60 -6.28
C GLY A 377 21.54 -19.76 -7.36
N VAL A 378 20.62 -20.37 -8.11
CA VAL A 378 19.95 -19.76 -9.27
C VAL A 378 19.21 -18.44 -8.94
N GLY A 379 18.82 -18.24 -7.68
CA GLY A 379 18.17 -17.01 -7.21
C GLY A 379 19.11 -15.81 -7.11
N TRP A 380 20.43 -16.02 -7.05
CA TRP A 380 21.44 -14.96 -7.09
C TRP A 380 21.82 -14.55 -8.52
N CYS A 381 21.45 -15.36 -9.53
CA CYS A 381 21.73 -15.11 -10.94
C CYS A 381 20.83 -14.00 -11.53
N THR A 382 20.89 -12.81 -10.93
CA THR A 382 20.14 -11.61 -11.30
C THR A 382 21.05 -10.37 -11.23
N SER A 383 20.79 -9.39 -12.08
CA SER A 383 21.52 -8.12 -12.06
C SER A 383 21.22 -7.31 -10.80
N GLU A 384 20.01 -7.43 -10.24
CA GLU A 384 19.63 -6.74 -9.00
C GLU A 384 20.43 -7.23 -7.79
N PHE A 385 20.76 -8.52 -7.73
CA PHE A 385 21.64 -9.04 -6.68
C PHE A 385 23.09 -8.57 -6.87
N ALA A 386 23.58 -8.59 -8.11
CA ALA A 386 24.91 -8.12 -8.46
C ALA A 386 25.12 -6.63 -8.11
N ALA A 387 24.07 -5.81 -8.25
CA ALA A 387 24.09 -4.38 -7.95
C ALA A 387 24.15 -4.04 -6.45
N LEU A 388 23.95 -5.01 -5.55
CA LEU A 388 24.04 -4.75 -4.11
C LEU A 388 25.46 -4.32 -3.70
N PRO A 389 25.60 -3.46 -2.68
CA PRO A 389 26.90 -3.09 -2.14
C PRO A 389 27.71 -4.31 -1.64
N PRO A 390 29.06 -4.32 -1.77
CA PRO A 390 29.91 -5.44 -1.36
C PRO A 390 29.72 -5.88 0.10
N LYS A 391 29.39 -4.94 1.00
CA LYS A 391 29.07 -5.22 2.40
C LYS A 391 27.87 -6.16 2.54
N LEU A 392 26.88 -6.06 1.66
CA LEU A 392 25.70 -6.92 1.66
C LEU A 392 25.99 -8.29 1.05
N HIS A 393 26.87 -8.37 0.05
CA HIS A 393 27.37 -9.65 -0.47
C HIS A 393 28.10 -10.44 0.62
N ALA A 394 29.03 -9.79 1.33
CA ALA A 394 29.75 -10.41 2.44
C ALA A 394 28.80 -10.85 3.57
N ALA A 395 27.79 -10.05 3.90
CA ALA A 395 26.77 -10.42 4.89
C ALA A 395 25.94 -11.63 4.43
N SER A 396 25.60 -11.71 3.14
CA SER A 396 24.86 -12.84 2.56
C SER A 396 25.68 -14.13 2.58
N LEU A 397 26.96 -14.06 2.23
CA LEU A 397 27.90 -15.19 2.34
C LEU A 397 28.09 -15.65 3.78
N LYS A 398 28.22 -14.73 4.74
CA LYS A 398 28.27 -15.06 6.16
C LYS A 398 26.98 -15.74 6.64
N GLY A 399 25.82 -15.28 6.15
CA GLY A 399 24.53 -15.91 6.43
C GLY A 399 24.44 -17.32 5.84
N LEU A 400 24.91 -17.51 4.61
CA LEU A 400 24.99 -18.81 3.95
C LEU A 400 25.91 -19.78 4.69
N ALA A 401 27.09 -19.33 5.10
CA ALA A 401 28.03 -20.14 5.85
C ALA A 401 27.44 -20.70 7.16
N LYS A 402 26.57 -19.92 7.83
CA LYS A 402 25.83 -20.39 9.01
C LYS A 402 24.77 -21.45 8.69
N ARG A 403 24.31 -21.52 7.44
CA ARG A 403 23.34 -22.51 6.94
C ARG A 403 23.99 -23.71 6.28
N THR A 404 25.28 -23.65 5.97
CA THR A 404 26.06 -24.78 5.47
C THR A 404 26.36 -25.77 6.61
N THR A 405 25.33 -26.49 7.04
CA THR A 405 25.39 -27.60 7.99
C THR A 405 25.40 -28.93 7.22
N PRO A 406 25.75 -30.06 7.86
CA PRO A 406 25.71 -31.37 7.18
C PRO A 406 24.39 -31.66 6.47
N ALA A 407 23.28 -31.43 7.17
CA ALA A 407 21.91 -31.60 6.66
C ALA A 407 21.57 -30.73 5.43
N ASN A 408 22.27 -29.62 5.21
CA ASN A 408 22.00 -28.69 4.11
C ASN A 408 23.08 -28.73 3.01
N ALA A 409 24.22 -29.40 3.24
CA ALA A 409 25.41 -29.28 2.41
C ALA A 409 25.16 -29.70 0.95
N LEU A 410 24.52 -30.86 0.74
CA LEU A 410 24.21 -31.39 -0.59
C LEU A 410 23.24 -30.49 -1.35
N ALA A 411 22.12 -30.11 -0.73
CA ALA A 411 21.15 -29.19 -1.33
C ALA A 411 21.79 -27.83 -1.74
N ILE A 412 22.67 -27.28 -0.91
CA ILE A 412 23.38 -26.02 -1.22
C ILE A 412 24.38 -26.25 -2.37
N LEU A 413 25.10 -27.38 -2.38
CA LEU A 413 26.03 -27.73 -3.46
C LEU A 413 25.32 -27.80 -4.81
N TRP A 414 24.19 -28.50 -4.89
CA TRP A 414 23.43 -28.63 -6.13
C TRP A 414 22.93 -27.28 -6.62
N ALA A 415 22.52 -26.40 -5.72
CA ALA A 415 22.11 -25.05 -6.09
C ALA A 415 23.27 -24.19 -6.60
N ALA A 416 24.49 -24.37 -6.06
CA ALA A 416 25.69 -23.71 -6.57
C ALA A 416 26.03 -24.18 -7.99
N GLU A 417 26.01 -25.49 -8.24
CA GLU A 417 26.31 -26.04 -9.57
C GLU A 417 25.24 -25.65 -10.60
N ALA A 418 23.95 -25.66 -10.24
CA ALA A 418 22.89 -25.15 -11.10
C ALA A 418 23.06 -23.65 -11.44
N ALA A 419 23.55 -22.85 -10.48
CA ALA A 419 23.85 -21.44 -10.72
C ALA A 419 25.04 -21.26 -11.66
N ARG A 420 26.11 -22.05 -11.49
CA ARG A 420 27.27 -22.05 -12.38
C ARG A 420 26.87 -22.41 -13.81
N ALA A 421 26.05 -23.44 -13.98
CA ALA A 421 25.51 -23.82 -15.30
C ALA A 421 24.71 -22.68 -15.94
N ARG A 422 23.87 -21.97 -15.16
CA ARG A 422 23.10 -20.81 -15.64
C ARG A 422 23.97 -19.61 -15.99
N LEU A 423 25.07 -19.39 -15.27
CA LEU A 423 26.01 -18.28 -15.51
C LEU A 423 27.02 -18.57 -16.62
N ALA A 424 27.24 -19.83 -16.99
CA ALA A 424 28.21 -20.23 -18.00
C ALA A 424 28.03 -19.54 -19.37
N PRO A 425 26.82 -19.37 -19.93
CA PRO A 425 26.65 -18.69 -21.22
C PRO A 425 26.68 -17.15 -21.11
N LEU A 426 26.73 -16.57 -19.90
CA LEU A 426 26.61 -15.13 -19.68
C LEU A 426 27.98 -14.45 -19.58
N VAL A 427 28.19 -13.43 -20.41
CA VAL A 427 29.46 -12.67 -20.51
C VAL A 427 29.37 -11.28 -19.85
N ASP A 428 28.19 -10.89 -19.38
CA ASP A 428 27.98 -9.58 -18.78
C ASP A 428 28.78 -9.38 -17.48
N ALA A 429 29.23 -8.15 -17.23
CA ALA A 429 29.99 -7.81 -16.01
C ALA A 429 29.26 -8.16 -14.70
N TRP A 430 27.92 -8.04 -14.68
CA TRP A 430 27.14 -8.43 -13.50
C TRP A 430 27.18 -9.94 -13.25
N ALA A 431 27.30 -10.75 -14.30
CA ALA A 431 27.37 -12.21 -14.18
C ALA A 431 28.72 -12.66 -13.58
N GLU A 432 29.82 -11.96 -13.90
CA GLU A 432 31.13 -12.18 -13.27
C GLU A 432 31.08 -11.96 -11.76
N VAL A 433 30.47 -10.86 -11.31
CA VAL A 433 30.30 -10.57 -9.88
C VAL A 433 29.56 -11.71 -9.18
N VAL A 434 28.45 -12.17 -9.76
CA VAL A 434 27.68 -13.28 -9.17
C VAL A 434 28.47 -14.59 -9.19
N ARG A 435 29.23 -14.87 -10.27
CA ARG A 435 30.03 -16.09 -10.39
C ARG A 435 31.06 -16.21 -9.27
N LEU A 436 31.76 -15.11 -8.96
CA LEU A 436 32.70 -15.06 -7.83
C LEU A 436 32.00 -15.34 -6.48
N LEU A 437 30.79 -14.81 -6.28
CA LEU A 437 30.02 -15.03 -5.06
C LEU A 437 29.48 -16.46 -4.94
N ILE A 438 29.05 -17.07 -6.05
CA ILE A 438 28.64 -18.47 -6.08
C ILE A 438 29.83 -19.38 -5.77
N ASP A 439 31.01 -19.09 -6.33
CA ASP A 439 32.21 -19.87 -6.09
C ASP A 439 32.71 -19.75 -4.65
N ALA A 440 32.61 -18.56 -4.05
CA ALA A 440 32.88 -18.36 -2.62
C ALA A 440 31.90 -19.14 -1.74
N GLY A 441 30.61 -19.15 -2.08
CA GLY A 441 29.60 -19.95 -1.38
C GLY A 441 29.87 -21.46 -1.51
N ARG A 442 30.25 -21.93 -2.70
CA ARG A 442 30.59 -23.33 -2.95
C ARG A 442 31.84 -23.76 -2.17
N ALA A 443 32.88 -22.93 -2.10
CA ALA A 443 34.07 -23.23 -1.33
C ALA A 443 33.76 -23.50 0.16
N GLN A 444 32.76 -22.80 0.71
CA GLN A 444 32.28 -23.07 2.07
C GLN A 444 31.60 -24.44 2.19
N VAL A 445 30.86 -24.87 1.16
CA VAL A 445 30.28 -26.21 1.11
C VAL A 445 31.36 -27.27 0.99
N ASP A 446 32.31 -27.09 0.08
CA ASP A 446 33.44 -27.99 -0.12
C ASP A 446 34.18 -28.23 1.21
N LYS A 447 34.42 -27.17 1.99
CA LYS A 447 35.00 -27.29 3.33
C LYS A 447 34.17 -28.19 4.28
N VAL A 448 32.86 -27.98 4.34
CA VAL A 448 31.97 -28.78 5.21
C VAL A 448 31.92 -30.24 4.75
N MET A 449 31.87 -30.48 3.44
CA MET A 449 31.93 -31.82 2.85
C MET A 449 33.21 -32.56 3.24
N GLY A 450 34.35 -31.88 3.35
CA GLY A 450 35.63 -32.47 3.79
C GLY A 450 35.74 -32.66 5.30
N ASP A 451 35.23 -31.72 6.11
CA ASP A 451 35.40 -31.74 7.57
C ASP A 451 34.47 -32.73 8.28
N VAL A 452 33.26 -32.93 7.76
CA VAL A 452 32.18 -33.74 8.36
C VAL A 452 31.51 -34.67 7.33
N THR A 453 32.34 -35.32 6.50
CA THR A 453 31.94 -36.19 5.38
C THR A 453 30.94 -37.28 5.77
N ALA A 454 31.18 -37.97 6.88
CA ALA A 454 30.32 -39.07 7.35
C ALA A 454 28.90 -38.60 7.69
N GLU A 455 28.78 -37.43 8.33
CA GLU A 455 27.47 -36.86 8.70
C GLU A 455 26.69 -36.47 7.46
N VAL A 456 27.34 -35.83 6.48
CA VAL A 456 26.68 -35.42 5.23
C VAL A 456 26.13 -36.62 4.45
N PHE A 457 26.91 -37.70 4.32
CA PHE A 457 26.46 -38.91 3.60
C PHE A 457 25.54 -39.81 4.42
N GLY A 458 25.45 -39.59 5.73
CA GLY A 458 24.43 -40.21 6.59
C GLY A 458 23.03 -39.62 6.42
N GLU A 459 22.90 -38.46 5.77
CA GLU A 459 21.62 -37.78 5.58
C GLU A 459 20.69 -38.52 4.62
N ALA A 460 19.38 -38.36 4.87
CA ALA A 460 18.34 -39.06 4.12
C ALA A 460 18.35 -38.74 2.61
N GLU A 461 18.82 -37.54 2.24
CA GLU A 461 18.94 -37.07 0.86
C GLU A 461 19.95 -37.90 0.06
N TRP A 462 21.14 -38.17 0.62
CA TRP A 462 22.11 -39.07 0.00
C TRP A 462 21.62 -40.51 -0.04
N GLY A 463 21.05 -40.98 1.07
CA GLY A 463 20.48 -42.33 1.16
C GLY A 463 19.35 -42.58 0.16
N ALA A 464 18.67 -41.54 -0.34
CA ALA A 464 17.69 -41.67 -1.41
C ALA A 464 18.32 -41.92 -2.78
N ILE A 465 19.44 -41.27 -3.10
CA ILE A 465 20.20 -41.46 -4.34
C ILE A 465 20.78 -42.88 -4.39
N VAL A 466 21.41 -43.31 -3.29
CA VAL A 466 22.03 -44.65 -3.18
C VAL A 466 20.97 -45.75 -3.29
N ARG A 467 19.81 -45.61 -2.63
CA ARG A 467 18.73 -46.60 -2.72
C ARG A 467 18.07 -46.67 -4.09
N ALA A 468 18.14 -45.60 -4.87
CA ALA A 468 17.64 -45.57 -6.24
C ALA A 468 18.67 -46.10 -7.27
N ASP A 469 19.83 -46.58 -6.80
CA ASP A 469 20.95 -47.07 -7.61
C ASP A 469 21.41 -46.06 -8.68
N GLY A 470 21.23 -44.77 -8.41
CA GLY A 470 21.56 -43.68 -9.34
C GLY A 470 20.80 -43.69 -10.67
N VAL A 471 19.70 -44.45 -10.79
CA VAL A 471 18.95 -44.61 -12.04
C VAL A 471 18.04 -43.41 -12.33
N ARG A 472 17.78 -42.55 -11.34
CA ARG A 472 16.92 -41.39 -11.56
C ARG A 472 17.66 -40.33 -12.37
N PHE A 473 16.87 -39.54 -13.11
CA PHE A 473 17.35 -38.38 -13.84
C PHE A 473 18.13 -37.44 -12.90
N GLU A 474 19.33 -37.00 -13.32
CA GLU A 474 20.31 -36.19 -12.57
C GLU A 474 21.12 -36.87 -11.45
N ASP A 475 20.79 -38.10 -11.02
CA ASP A 475 21.49 -38.73 -9.88
C ASP A 475 22.99 -38.94 -10.17
N GLY A 476 23.34 -39.35 -11.39
CA GLY A 476 24.74 -39.49 -11.81
C GLY A 476 25.53 -38.18 -11.75
N GLU A 477 24.93 -37.06 -12.17
CA GLU A 477 25.56 -35.74 -12.08
C GLU A 477 25.72 -35.28 -10.63
N ARG A 478 24.72 -35.54 -9.79
CA ARG A 478 24.76 -35.19 -8.35
C ARG A 478 25.83 -35.96 -7.59
N VAL A 479 25.99 -37.25 -7.89
CA VAL A 479 27.08 -38.07 -7.34
C VAL A 479 28.42 -37.48 -7.77
N GLU A 480 28.58 -37.17 -9.06
CA GLU A 480 29.82 -36.59 -9.56
C GLU A 480 30.13 -35.24 -8.88
N TRP A 481 29.14 -34.36 -8.73
CA TRP A 481 29.32 -33.09 -8.04
C TRP A 481 29.71 -33.26 -6.57
N ALA A 482 29.07 -34.18 -5.86
CA ALA A 482 29.39 -34.50 -4.47
C ALA A 482 30.84 -35.00 -4.36
N MET A 483 31.25 -35.95 -5.20
CA MET A 483 32.62 -36.49 -5.19
C MET A 483 33.65 -35.41 -5.52
N ARG A 484 33.41 -34.57 -6.53
CA ARG A 484 34.30 -33.44 -6.83
C ARG A 484 34.36 -32.44 -5.66
N SER A 485 33.27 -32.25 -4.93
CA SER A 485 33.22 -31.36 -3.75
C SER A 485 34.07 -31.89 -2.59
N ILE A 486 34.01 -33.20 -2.31
CA ILE A 486 34.89 -33.85 -1.34
C ILE A 486 36.36 -33.63 -1.71
N VAL A 487 36.72 -33.90 -2.98
CA VAL A 487 38.11 -33.76 -3.44
C VAL A 487 38.62 -32.32 -3.26
N ARG A 488 37.78 -31.32 -3.52
CA ARG A 488 38.12 -29.90 -3.29
C ARG A 488 38.18 -29.53 -1.80
N GLY A 489 37.38 -30.19 -0.96
CA GLY A 489 37.32 -29.99 0.49
C GLY A 489 38.38 -30.76 1.28
N ALA A 490 39.01 -31.76 0.66
CA ALA A 490 40.02 -32.59 1.27
C ALA A 490 41.28 -31.76 1.59
N SER A 491 41.78 -31.91 2.80
CA SER A 491 42.99 -31.31 3.31
C SER A 491 43.77 -32.34 4.11
N GLU A 492 45.05 -32.10 4.35
CA GLU A 492 45.87 -33.00 5.19
C GLU A 492 45.25 -33.26 6.57
N SER A 493 44.51 -32.28 7.10
CA SER A 493 43.88 -32.36 8.41
C SER A 493 42.62 -33.25 8.46
N ASN A 494 41.94 -33.46 7.33
CA ASN A 494 40.69 -34.23 7.25
C ASN A 494 40.77 -35.47 6.33
N ALA A 495 41.88 -35.65 5.60
CA ALA A 495 42.06 -36.73 4.62
C ALA A 495 41.80 -38.13 5.20
N GLY A 496 42.26 -38.39 6.43
CA GLY A 496 42.03 -39.68 7.10
C GLY A 496 40.55 -39.95 7.41
N LYS A 497 39.76 -38.91 7.69
CA LYS A 497 38.30 -39.04 7.92
C LYS A 497 37.56 -39.25 6.60
N VAL A 498 37.95 -38.50 5.57
CA VAL A 498 37.38 -38.62 4.22
C VAL A 498 37.62 -40.03 3.66
N TYR A 499 38.81 -40.61 3.84
CA TYR A 499 39.14 -41.95 3.33
C TYR A 499 38.34 -43.09 3.99
N GLN A 500 37.87 -42.90 5.23
CA GLN A 500 37.14 -43.93 5.97
C GLN A 500 35.67 -44.06 5.56
N VAL A 501 35.13 -43.06 4.85
CA VAL A 501 33.75 -42.98 4.37
C VAL A 501 33.72 -43.39 2.90
#